data_AF-A0A9P0HFY6-F1
#
_entry.id   AF-A0A9P0HFY6-F1
#
_cell.length_a   1.000
_cell.length_b   1.000
_cell.length_c   1.000
_cell.angle_alpha   90.00
_cell.angle_beta   90.00
_cell.angle_gamma   90.00
#
_symmetry.space_group_name_H-M   'P 1'
#
loop_
_entity.id
_entity.type
_entity.pdbx_description
1 polymer ?
#
loop_
_entity_poly.entity_id
_entity_poly.type
_entity_poly.pdbx_seq_one_letter_code
_entity_poly.pdbx_strand_id
1 'polypeptide(L)'
;MKTDWQAETWTARLAKLYTLGLSHRLNTAVLYTARFSVFPDPLSSLELNSAQAFILTLFRSFLIGDAPAVFSLLPLIPQLPQLQSSSIAVWFREDFLFRRQDVTRALSWLAHFVKKEGPVVPLNILLVFSSLEEKYQVFSKFKETGDTVGQEMLIYLNPLISKATQALIHDVKVKLYKILRNI
;
A
#
# COMPACT_ATOMS: atom_id res chain seq x y z
N MET A 1 36.70 -2.24 -24.73
CA MET A 1 37.53 -1.56 -23.71
C MET A 1 37.11 -0.13 -23.39
N LYS A 2 36.90 0.81 -24.34
CA LYS A 2 36.44 2.18 -23.98
C LYS A 2 34.94 2.28 -23.65
N THR A 3 34.15 1.34 -24.17
CA THR A 3 32.68 1.23 -23.98
C THR A 3 32.29 0.64 -22.63
N ASP A 4 33.08 -0.30 -22.10
CA ASP A 4 32.77 -1.01 -20.84
C ASP A 4 32.88 -0.08 -19.62
N TRP A 5 33.91 0.78 -19.59
CA TRP A 5 34.12 1.74 -18.51
C TRP A 5 33.03 2.83 -18.46
N GLN A 6 32.52 3.24 -19.63
CA GLN A 6 31.39 4.17 -19.69
C GLN A 6 30.10 3.50 -19.21
N ALA A 7 29.85 2.24 -19.59
CA ALA A 7 28.67 1.51 -19.13
C ALA A 7 28.66 1.32 -17.60
N GLU A 8 29.79 0.97 -16.99
CA GLU A 8 29.94 0.82 -15.54
C GLU A 8 29.74 2.13 -14.77
N THR A 9 30.23 3.25 -15.31
CA THR A 9 30.03 4.56 -14.66
C THR A 9 28.59 5.06 -14.79
N TRP A 10 27.89 4.73 -15.88
CA TRP A 10 26.46 5.03 -16.05
C TRP A 10 25.57 4.20 -15.12
N THR A 11 25.81 2.89 -15.01
CA THR A 11 25.04 2.02 -14.10
C THR A 11 25.24 2.41 -12.63
N ALA A 12 26.47 2.74 -12.22
CA ALA A 12 26.76 3.23 -10.87
C ALA A 12 26.04 4.55 -10.55
N ARG A 13 25.99 5.48 -11.52
CA ARG A 13 25.26 6.75 -11.35
C ARG A 13 23.77 6.54 -11.22
N LEU A 14 23.18 5.66 -12.03
CA LEU A 14 21.75 5.33 -11.97
C LEU A 14 21.40 4.64 -10.65
N ALA A 15 22.22 3.69 -10.19
CA ALA A 15 22.04 3.06 -8.88
C ALA A 15 22.12 4.07 -7.73
N LYS A 16 23.04 5.04 -7.82
CA LYS A 16 23.15 6.14 -6.84
C LYS A 16 21.93 7.05 -6.84
N LEU A 17 21.40 7.41 -8.00
CA LEU A 17 20.18 8.23 -8.10
C LEU A 17 18.95 7.47 -7.58
N TYR A 18 18.86 6.17 -7.88
CA TYR A 18 17.79 5.31 -7.38
C TYR A 18 17.81 5.19 -5.86
N THR A 19 18.98 4.90 -5.27
CA THR A 19 19.15 4.81 -3.81
C THR A 19 18.88 6.14 -3.11
N LEU A 20 19.31 7.26 -3.69
CA LEU A 20 19.00 8.60 -3.17
C LEU A 20 17.49 8.88 -3.18
N GLY A 21 16.82 8.55 -4.29
CA GLY A 21 15.37 8.68 -4.43
C GLY A 21 14.61 7.82 -3.42
N LEU A 22 15.00 6.55 -3.26
CA LEU A 22 14.40 5.64 -2.28
C LEU A 22 14.63 6.14 -0.84
N SER A 23 15.83 6.61 -0.52
CA SER A 23 16.15 7.17 0.80
C SER A 23 15.31 8.40 1.11
N HIS A 24 15.11 9.28 0.14
CA HIS A 24 14.25 10.44 0.29
C HIS A 24 12.78 10.05 0.53
N ARG A 25 12.27 9.06 -0.22
CA ARG A 25 10.91 8.53 -0.04
C ARG A 25 10.71 7.90 1.33
N LEU A 26 11.68 7.09 1.79
CA LEU A 26 11.68 6.50 3.13
C LEU A 26 11.65 7.60 4.19
N ASN A 27 12.58 8.55 4.15
CA ASN A 27 12.66 9.63 5.13
C ASN A 27 11.37 10.45 5.20
N THR A 28 10.81 10.84 4.06
CA THR A 28 9.56 11.62 4.02
C THR A 28 8.37 10.83 4.52
N ALA A 29 8.30 9.53 4.24
CA ALA A 29 7.26 8.65 4.74
C ALA A 29 7.35 8.46 6.26
N VAL A 30 8.56 8.22 6.79
CA VAL A 30 8.82 8.07 8.22
C VAL A 30 8.48 9.37 8.95
N LEU A 31 8.98 10.51 8.50
CA LEU A 31 8.69 11.81 9.11
C LEU A 31 7.20 12.16 9.09
N TYR A 32 6.49 11.76 8.04
CA TYR A 32 5.05 11.94 7.95
C TYR A 32 4.30 11.07 8.96
N THR A 33 4.62 9.77 8.97
CA THR A 33 3.90 8.76 9.77
C THR A 33 4.22 8.83 11.26
N ALA A 34 5.42 9.25 11.62
CA ALA A 34 5.85 9.47 13.01
C ALA A 34 4.89 10.38 13.80
N ARG A 35 4.32 11.40 13.14
CA ARG A 35 3.35 12.33 13.77
C ARG A 35 2.03 11.68 14.19
N PHE A 36 1.78 10.48 13.70
CA PHE A 36 0.59 9.70 14.00
C PHE A 36 0.90 8.48 14.87
N SER A 37 2.14 8.31 15.32
CA SER A 37 2.48 7.23 16.22
C SER A 37 1.74 7.38 17.55
N VAL A 38 1.33 6.26 18.15
CA VAL A 38 0.73 6.22 19.49
C VAL A 38 1.80 6.44 20.59
N PHE A 39 3.09 6.31 20.25
CA PHE A 39 4.18 6.44 21.22
C PHE A 39 4.57 7.91 21.47
N PRO A 40 4.93 8.28 22.72
CA PRO A 40 5.10 9.67 23.16
C PRO A 40 6.34 10.41 22.59
N ASP A 41 7.37 9.70 22.12
CA ASP A 41 8.48 10.28 21.35
C ASP A 41 8.70 9.49 20.05
N PRO A 42 7.99 9.86 18.97
CA PRO A 42 7.98 9.09 17.73
C PRO A 42 9.30 9.12 16.95
N LEU A 43 10.27 9.96 17.31
CA LEU A 43 11.55 10.00 16.61
C LEU A 43 12.61 9.23 17.40
N SER A 44 12.56 9.25 18.73
CA SER A 44 13.47 8.46 19.55
C SER A 44 13.05 6.99 19.69
N SER A 45 11.76 6.66 19.54
CA SER A 45 11.24 5.30 19.76
C SER A 45 10.97 4.51 18.48
N LEU A 46 11.06 5.15 17.31
CA LEU A 46 10.62 4.54 16.05
C LEU A 46 11.76 3.77 15.39
N GLU A 47 12.17 2.70 16.05
CA GLU A 47 13.03 1.67 15.45
C GLU A 47 12.20 0.84 14.47
N LEU A 48 12.26 1.20 13.18
CA LEU A 48 11.56 0.48 12.12
C LEU A 48 12.45 -0.60 11.54
N ASN A 49 11.91 -1.81 11.43
CA ASN A 49 12.48 -2.80 10.52
C ASN A 49 12.17 -2.46 9.05
N SER A 50 12.85 -3.11 8.12
CA SER A 50 12.71 -2.83 6.68
C SER A 50 11.28 -3.01 6.15
N ALA A 51 10.51 -3.98 6.67
CA ALA A 51 9.14 -4.19 6.25
C ALA A 51 8.19 -3.11 6.77
N GLN A 52 8.40 -2.64 8.00
CA GLN A 52 7.67 -1.50 8.56
C GLN A 52 7.95 -0.22 7.78
N ALA A 53 9.22 0.10 7.54
CA ALA A 53 9.62 1.25 6.72
C ALA A 53 9.03 1.16 5.30
N PHE A 54 9.00 -0.03 4.72
CA PHE A 54 8.39 -0.28 3.42
C PHE A 54 6.88 0.00 3.40
N ILE A 55 6.12 -0.51 4.38
CA ILE A 55 4.67 -0.27 4.48
C ILE A 55 4.36 1.22 4.66
N LEU A 56 5.10 1.93 5.51
CA LEU A 56 4.90 3.37 5.70
C LEU A 56 5.22 4.15 4.42
N THR A 57 6.24 3.71 3.67
CA THR A 57 6.60 4.33 2.39
C THR A 57 5.52 4.09 1.35
N LEU A 58 5.02 2.86 1.20
CA LEU A 58 3.89 2.58 0.32
C LEU A 58 2.64 3.37 0.71
N PHE A 59 2.32 3.45 2.00
CA PHE A 59 1.19 4.25 2.48
C PHE A 59 1.33 5.71 2.06
N ARG A 60 2.53 6.30 2.26
CA ARG A 60 2.80 7.67 1.85
C ARG A 60 2.68 7.84 0.34
N SER A 61 3.20 6.90 -0.45
CA SER A 61 3.10 6.91 -1.91
C SER A 61 1.65 6.84 -2.39
N PHE A 62 0.82 5.98 -1.80
CA PHE A 62 -0.61 5.91 -2.11
C PHE A 62 -1.34 7.20 -1.72
N LEU A 63 -1.03 7.74 -0.54
CA LEU A 63 -1.64 8.97 -0.04
C LEU A 63 -1.42 10.17 -0.97
N ILE A 64 -0.23 10.29 -1.57
CA ILE A 64 0.11 11.37 -2.50
C ILE A 64 -0.13 11.01 -3.97
N GLY A 65 -0.51 9.77 -4.25
CA GLY A 65 -0.76 9.27 -5.60
C GLY A 65 0.48 9.10 -6.48
N ASP A 66 1.64 8.77 -5.89
CA ASP A 66 2.92 8.63 -6.59
C ASP A 66 3.09 7.21 -7.16
N ALA A 67 2.50 6.97 -8.33
CA ALA A 67 2.64 5.70 -9.05
C ALA A 67 4.10 5.30 -9.33
N PRO A 68 5.01 6.20 -9.78
CA PRO A 68 6.43 5.86 -9.93
C PRO A 68 7.07 5.32 -8.66
N ALA A 69 6.75 5.89 -7.49
CA ALA A 69 7.22 5.36 -6.21
C ALA A 69 6.72 3.94 -5.96
N VAL A 70 5.43 3.70 -6.17
CA VAL A 70 4.82 2.37 -5.99
C VAL A 70 5.51 1.36 -6.89
N PHE A 71 5.65 1.65 -8.18
CA PHE A 71 6.34 0.76 -9.12
C PHE A 71 7.79 0.49 -8.73
N SER A 72 8.49 1.48 -8.19
CA SER A 72 9.87 1.29 -7.72
C SER A 72 9.99 0.41 -6.47
N LEU A 73 8.91 0.32 -5.67
CA LEU A 73 8.85 -0.42 -4.41
C LEU A 73 8.37 -1.86 -4.60
N LEU A 74 7.41 -2.11 -5.50
CA LEU A 74 6.84 -3.45 -5.70
C LEU A 74 7.89 -4.56 -5.93
N PRO A 75 8.97 -4.36 -6.70
CA PRO A 75 10.02 -5.37 -6.90
C PRO A 75 10.79 -5.76 -5.62
N LEU A 76 10.69 -4.97 -4.55
CA LEU A 76 11.37 -5.24 -3.28
C LEU A 76 10.57 -6.18 -2.37
N ILE A 77 9.28 -6.41 -2.66
CA ILE A 77 8.40 -7.24 -1.81
C ILE A 77 8.96 -8.66 -1.60
N PRO A 78 9.48 -9.38 -2.63
CA PRO A 78 10.04 -10.72 -2.43
C PRO A 78 11.26 -10.75 -1.51
N GLN A 79 11.94 -9.61 -1.33
CA GLN A 79 13.14 -9.49 -0.49
C GLN A 79 12.78 -9.22 0.99
N LEU A 80 11.51 -9.00 1.29
CA LEU A 80 11.01 -8.62 2.61
C LEU A 80 10.02 -9.69 3.11
N PRO A 81 10.50 -10.87 3.55
CA PRO A 81 9.62 -11.96 3.98
C PRO A 81 8.74 -11.59 5.16
N GLN A 82 9.13 -10.59 5.97
CA GLN A 82 8.32 -10.10 7.09
C GLN A 82 6.99 -9.48 6.63
N LEU A 83 6.86 -9.07 5.36
CA LEU A 83 5.60 -8.58 4.77
C LEU A 83 4.53 -9.68 4.61
N GLN A 84 4.90 -10.95 4.77
CA GLN A 84 3.95 -12.08 4.77
C GLN A 84 3.37 -12.35 6.16
N SER A 85 3.94 -11.77 7.21
CA SER A 85 3.44 -11.94 8.58
C SER A 85 2.18 -11.12 8.80
N SER A 86 1.16 -11.72 9.43
CA SER A 86 -0.05 -10.99 9.86
C SER A 86 0.26 -9.88 10.89
N SER A 87 1.39 -9.99 11.60
CA SER A 87 1.84 -8.99 12.57
C SER A 87 2.04 -7.61 11.96
N ILE A 88 2.41 -7.51 10.67
CA ILE A 88 2.62 -6.21 10.01
C ILE A 88 1.31 -5.44 9.85
N ALA A 89 0.19 -6.14 9.59
CA ALA A 89 -1.13 -5.52 9.48
C ALA A 89 -1.60 -5.02 10.85
N VAL A 90 -1.41 -5.84 11.89
CA VAL A 90 -1.75 -5.46 13.28
C VAL A 90 -0.92 -4.26 13.70
N TRP A 91 0.41 -4.30 13.53
CA TRP A 91 1.30 -3.18 13.82
C TRP A 91 0.87 -1.91 13.12
N PHE A 92 0.63 -1.97 11.81
CA PHE A 92 0.26 -0.79 11.02
C PHE A 92 -1.09 -0.20 11.45
N ARG A 93 -2.02 -1.05 11.88
CA ARG A 93 -3.34 -0.64 12.36
C ARG A 93 -3.30 -0.09 13.79
N GLU A 94 -2.60 -0.75 14.71
CA GLU A 94 -2.66 -0.43 16.14
C GLU A 94 -1.69 0.68 16.55
N ASP A 95 -0.47 0.71 15.99
CA ASP A 95 0.60 1.62 16.46
C ASP A 95 0.47 3.05 15.91
N PHE A 96 -0.54 3.30 15.07
CA PHE A 96 -0.79 4.59 14.44
C PHE A 96 -2.25 5.06 14.56
N LEU A 97 -2.40 6.38 14.68
CA LEU A 97 -3.66 7.14 14.69
C LEU A 97 -3.67 8.15 13.53
N PHE A 98 -3.69 7.64 12.31
CA PHE A 98 -3.77 8.47 11.11
C PHE A 98 -5.07 9.27 11.05
N ARG A 99 -5.12 10.33 10.23
CA ARG A 99 -6.40 10.98 9.94
C ARG A 99 -7.22 10.08 9.04
N ARG A 100 -8.52 9.94 9.34
CA ARG A 100 -9.48 9.19 8.51
C ARG A 100 -9.38 9.57 7.03
N GLN A 101 -9.26 10.87 6.74
CA GLN A 101 -9.14 11.40 5.37
C GLN A 101 -7.91 10.86 4.63
N ASP A 102 -6.78 10.73 5.31
CA ASP A 102 -5.54 10.25 4.70
C ASP A 102 -5.64 8.76 4.40
N VAL A 103 -6.18 7.98 5.34
CA VAL A 103 -6.43 6.55 5.16
C VAL A 103 -7.41 6.31 4.01
N THR A 104 -8.53 7.04 3.98
CA THR A 104 -9.50 6.97 2.88
C THR A 104 -8.85 7.30 1.54
N ARG A 105 -8.07 8.39 1.45
CA ARG A 105 -7.40 8.77 0.21
C ARG A 105 -6.42 7.70 -0.27
N ALA A 106 -5.59 7.18 0.63
CA ALA A 106 -4.63 6.14 0.29
C ALA A 106 -5.31 4.86 -0.22
N LEU A 107 -6.37 4.39 0.46
CA LEU A 107 -7.12 3.20 0.05
C LEU A 107 -7.91 3.41 -1.25
N SER A 108 -8.46 4.61 -1.45
CA SER A 108 -9.12 4.98 -2.71
C SER A 108 -8.12 4.89 -3.85
N TRP A 109 -6.98 5.58 -3.71
CA TRP A 109 -5.95 5.58 -4.73
C TRP A 109 -5.42 4.16 -5.01
N LEU A 110 -5.18 3.36 -3.96
CA LEU A 110 -4.79 1.96 -4.11
C LEU A 110 -5.80 1.15 -4.94
N ALA A 111 -7.10 1.31 -4.66
CA ALA A 111 -8.15 0.60 -5.39
C ALA A 111 -8.16 0.97 -6.89
N HIS A 112 -8.06 2.27 -7.19
CA HIS A 112 -7.99 2.76 -8.57
C HIS A 112 -6.69 2.34 -9.27
N PHE A 113 -5.57 2.33 -8.55
CA PHE A 113 -4.29 1.85 -9.06
C PHE A 113 -4.36 0.36 -9.45
N VAL A 114 -4.87 -0.50 -8.56
CA VAL A 114 -5.07 -1.93 -8.86
C VAL A 114 -6.03 -2.14 -10.02
N LYS A 115 -7.13 -1.37 -10.08
CA LYS A 115 -8.08 -1.46 -11.19
C LYS A 115 -7.45 -1.08 -12.54
N LYS A 116 -6.55 -0.11 -12.55
CA LYS A 116 -5.90 0.40 -13.76
C LYS A 116 -4.73 -0.47 -14.22
N GLU A 117 -3.86 -0.85 -13.30
CA GLU A 117 -2.58 -1.51 -13.61
C GLU A 117 -2.67 -3.05 -13.49
N GLY A 118 -3.80 -3.57 -13.01
CA GLY A 118 -4.02 -5.01 -12.81
C GLY A 118 -3.42 -5.53 -11.49
N PRO A 119 -3.20 -6.86 -11.35
CA PRO A 119 -2.78 -7.50 -10.11
C PRO A 119 -1.27 -7.31 -9.82
N VAL A 120 -0.73 -6.11 -10.07
CA VAL A 120 0.68 -5.79 -9.80
C VAL A 120 0.98 -5.63 -8.31
N VAL A 121 -0.03 -5.29 -7.51
CA VAL A 121 0.09 -5.23 -6.05
C VAL A 121 -0.24 -6.61 -5.46
N PRO A 122 0.70 -7.24 -4.74
CA PRO A 122 0.46 -8.55 -4.12
C PRO A 122 -0.68 -8.53 -3.09
N LEU A 123 -1.44 -9.63 -3.03
CA LEU A 123 -2.60 -9.76 -2.15
C LEU A 123 -2.26 -9.50 -0.67
N ASN A 124 -1.09 -9.95 -0.18
CA ASN A 124 -0.69 -9.70 1.21
C ASN A 124 -0.56 -8.20 1.51
N ILE A 125 -0.10 -7.39 0.56
CA ILE A 125 -0.05 -5.93 0.72
C ILE A 125 -1.47 -5.35 0.76
N LEU A 126 -2.35 -5.80 -0.14
CA LEU A 126 -3.75 -5.37 -0.13
C LEU A 126 -4.43 -5.65 1.21
N LEU A 127 -4.17 -6.83 1.80
CA LEU A 127 -4.68 -7.22 3.12
C LEU A 127 -4.14 -6.33 4.26
N VAL A 128 -2.87 -5.94 4.20
CA VAL A 128 -2.28 -4.99 5.17
C VAL A 128 -3.02 -3.67 5.14
N PHE A 129 -3.23 -3.10 3.94
CA PHE A 129 -3.94 -1.82 3.81
C PHE A 129 -5.42 -1.93 4.15
N SER A 130 -6.09 -3.01 3.72
CA SER A 130 -7.52 -3.20 4.03
C SER A 130 -7.77 -3.43 5.52
N SER A 131 -6.77 -3.85 6.29
CA SER A 131 -6.91 -3.97 7.76
C SER A 131 -7.24 -2.64 8.45
N LEU A 132 -6.93 -1.50 7.80
CA LEU A 132 -7.27 -0.17 8.29
C LEU A 132 -8.77 0.16 8.12
N GLU A 133 -9.50 -0.59 7.29
CA GLU A 133 -10.88 -0.26 6.91
C GLU A 133 -11.79 -0.04 8.12
N GLU A 134 -11.81 -1.01 9.04
CA GLU A 134 -12.69 -1.03 10.21
C GLU A 134 -12.37 0.13 11.17
N LYS A 135 -11.10 0.30 11.52
CA LYS A 135 -10.63 1.35 12.46
C LYS A 135 -10.98 2.76 11.98
N TYR A 136 -10.90 3.00 10.67
CA TYR A 136 -11.13 4.31 10.07
C TYR A 136 -12.48 4.42 9.34
N GLN A 137 -13.34 3.41 9.43
CA GLN A 137 -14.67 3.35 8.78
C GLN A 137 -14.60 3.74 7.30
N VAL A 138 -13.63 3.19 6.56
CA VAL A 138 -13.31 3.65 5.20
C VAL A 138 -14.43 3.29 4.23
N PHE A 139 -15.08 2.13 4.39
CA PHE A 139 -16.17 1.72 3.53
C PHE A 139 -17.37 2.69 3.59
N SER A 140 -17.73 3.15 4.80
CA SER A 140 -18.74 4.21 4.97
C SER A 140 -18.32 5.49 4.25
N LYS A 141 -17.04 5.86 4.31
CA LYS A 141 -16.57 7.06 3.64
C LYS A 141 -16.64 6.95 2.12
N PHE A 142 -16.29 5.79 1.56
CA PHE A 142 -16.44 5.54 0.13
C PHE A 142 -17.89 5.57 -0.34
N LYS A 143 -18.85 5.12 0.48
CA LYS A 143 -20.28 5.27 0.18
C LYS A 143 -20.69 6.74 0.09
N GLU A 144 -20.28 7.55 1.07
CA GLU A 144 -20.56 9.00 1.10
C GLU A 144 -19.98 9.72 -0.12
N THR A 145 -18.77 9.34 -0.55
CA THR A 145 -18.08 10.00 -1.67
C THR A 145 -18.37 9.37 -3.02
N GLY A 146 -19.16 8.30 -3.08
CA GLY A 146 -19.45 7.57 -4.31
C GLY A 146 -18.25 6.81 -4.91
N ASP A 147 -17.23 6.48 -4.11
CA ASP A 147 -16.07 5.72 -4.59
C ASP A 147 -16.41 4.22 -4.68
N THR A 148 -17.00 3.82 -5.80
CA THR A 148 -17.44 2.44 -6.03
C THR A 148 -16.27 1.47 -6.19
N VAL A 149 -15.15 1.92 -6.73
CA VAL A 149 -13.95 1.09 -6.91
C VAL A 149 -13.33 0.73 -5.56
N GLY A 150 -13.20 1.73 -4.68
CA GLY A 150 -12.78 1.50 -3.30
C GLY A 150 -13.71 0.53 -2.56
N GLN A 151 -15.03 0.66 -2.73
CA GLN A 151 -16.01 -0.25 -2.13
C GLN A 151 -15.84 -1.69 -2.64
N GLU A 152 -15.74 -1.89 -3.95
CA GLU A 152 -15.54 -3.21 -4.57
C GLU A 152 -14.28 -3.90 -4.05
N MET A 153 -13.16 -3.17 -3.99
CA MET A 153 -11.90 -3.68 -3.45
C MET A 153 -12.07 -4.13 -1.99
N LEU A 154 -12.69 -3.31 -1.13
CA LEU A 154 -12.87 -3.65 0.29
C LEU A 154 -13.84 -4.83 0.49
N ILE A 155 -14.91 -4.92 -0.30
CA ILE A 155 -15.83 -6.08 -0.28
C ILE A 155 -15.09 -7.36 -0.66
N TYR A 156 -14.23 -7.30 -1.66
CA TYR A 156 -13.43 -8.45 -2.10
C TYR A 156 -12.43 -8.91 -1.03
N LEU A 157 -11.73 -7.96 -0.40
CA LEU A 157 -10.68 -8.23 0.58
C LEU A 157 -11.22 -8.61 1.97
N ASN A 158 -12.48 -8.30 2.27
CA ASN A 158 -13.09 -8.57 3.57
C ASN A 158 -14.31 -9.50 3.46
N PRO A 159 -14.15 -10.83 3.70
CA PRO A 159 -15.28 -11.76 3.70
C PRO A 159 -16.25 -11.57 4.88
N LEU A 160 -15.95 -10.72 5.88
CA LEU A 160 -16.86 -10.44 7.00
C LEU A 160 -17.88 -9.33 6.70
N ILE A 161 -17.60 -8.41 5.76
CA ILE A 161 -18.61 -7.48 5.20
C ILE A 161 -19.71 -8.29 4.45
N SER A 162 -19.37 -9.51 4.04
CA SER A 162 -20.24 -10.43 3.32
C SER A 162 -21.42 -10.97 4.15
N LYS A 163 -21.34 -11.03 5.49
CA LYS A 163 -22.45 -11.56 6.31
C LYS A 163 -23.69 -10.67 6.28
N ALA A 164 -23.54 -9.37 6.09
CA ALA A 164 -24.66 -8.44 5.86
C ALA A 164 -25.09 -8.38 4.38
N THR A 165 -24.30 -8.93 3.47
CA THR A 165 -24.48 -8.82 2.00
C THR A 165 -24.47 -10.19 1.33
N GLN A 166 -25.06 -11.20 1.96
CA GLN A 166 -24.99 -12.60 1.51
C GLN A 166 -25.87 -12.93 0.29
N ALA A 167 -26.67 -11.99 -0.21
CA ALA A 167 -27.53 -12.21 -1.37
C ALA A 167 -26.89 -11.89 -2.74
N LEU A 168 -25.72 -11.23 -2.80
CA LEU A 168 -25.15 -10.72 -4.07
C LEU A 168 -23.87 -11.43 -4.55
N ILE A 169 -23.31 -12.35 -3.76
CA ILE A 169 -21.92 -12.82 -3.92
C ILE A 169 -21.78 -13.93 -4.98
N HIS A 170 -22.88 -14.60 -5.33
CA HIS A 170 -22.84 -15.63 -6.38
C HIS A 170 -22.63 -15.04 -7.79
N ASP A 171 -23.10 -13.81 -8.05
CA ASP A 171 -22.98 -13.18 -9.38
C ASP A 171 -21.64 -12.46 -9.58
N VAL A 172 -21.00 -11.99 -8.50
CA VAL A 172 -19.74 -11.23 -8.55
C VAL A 172 -18.52 -12.14 -8.78
N LYS A 173 -18.51 -13.37 -8.23
CA LYS A 173 -17.44 -14.35 -8.50
C LYS A 173 -17.32 -14.71 -9.98
N VAL A 174 -18.45 -14.80 -10.69
CA VAL A 174 -18.48 -15.12 -12.13
C VAL A 174 -18.09 -13.91 -13.00
N LYS A 175 -18.43 -12.68 -12.58
CA LYS A 175 -18.04 -11.46 -13.29
C LYS A 175 -16.54 -11.13 -13.15
N LEU A 176 -15.95 -11.29 -11.98
CA LEU A 176 -14.51 -11.04 -11.79
C LEU A 176 -13.62 -12.10 -12.44
N TYR A 177 -14.04 -13.36 -12.48
CA TYR A 177 -13.34 -14.39 -13.26
C TYR A 177 -13.33 -14.10 -14.77
N LYS A 178 -14.33 -13.35 -15.28
CA LYS A 178 -14.35 -12.86 -16.68
C LYS A 178 -13.50 -11.61 -16.89
N ILE A 179 -13.44 -10.71 -15.91
CA ILE A 179 -12.57 -9.52 -15.97
C ILE A 179 -11.09 -9.94 -15.91
N LEU A 180 -10.73 -10.97 -15.14
CA LEU A 180 -9.37 -11.49 -15.02
C LEU A 180 -8.93 -12.42 -16.18
N ARG A 181 -9.85 -12.85 -17.07
CA ARG A 181 -9.53 -13.74 -18.22
C ARG A 181 -9.44 -13.05 -19.57
N ASN A 182 -9.88 -11.79 -19.67
CA ASN A 182 -9.80 -10.97 -20.88
C ASN A 182 -8.75 -9.85 -20.74
N ILE A 183 -7.81 -10.03 -19.81
CA ILE A 183 -6.48 -9.39 -19.80
C ILE A 183 -5.51 -10.41 -20.40
#